data_AF-A0A8A2VAE3-F1
#
_entry.id   AF-A0A8A2VAE3-F1
#
_cell.length_a   1.000
_cell.length_b   1.000
_cell.length_c   1.000
_cell.angle_alpha   90.00
_cell.angle_beta   90.00
_cell.angle_gamma   90.00
#
_symmetry.space_group_name_H-M   'P 1'
#
loop_
_entity.id
_entity.type
_entity.pdbx_description
1 polymer ?
#
loop_
_entity_poly.entity_id
_entity_poly.type
_entity_poly.pdbx_seq_one_letter_code
_entity_poly.pdbx_strand_id
1 'polypeptide(L)'
;MSTRSRQRGGGGFVGAVKADVQRLHGAWMELVFPRQRGRGHSVMGKWKPETLPQTIGYHTWSILGLFGLLLLYPLTVVGLATRFYAAKLDSTRTRLGIVGVTGTALLGWGLLTLAWGAMSYMEQVDIPLNSVLAVAAASGVATLSTALAAACTKKGGRAVTVVFAYPLAMTALFLPPVVAALVTPSLHPYILEPSYEFAAWALDNVLTVGGVNEFLRSNYQLEGAAYAAMWLGISIPLGWFLGIVVALANLVRPSE
;
A
#
# COMPACT_ATOMS: atom_id res chain seq x y z
N MET A 1 10.08 40.61 -21.86
CA MET A 1 8.79 39.96 -22.16
C MET A 1 9.07 38.51 -22.55
N SER A 2 8.96 37.57 -21.60
CA SER A 2 9.19 36.14 -21.83
C SER A 2 7.86 35.45 -22.14
N THR A 3 7.72 35.00 -23.38
CA THR A 3 6.66 34.10 -23.81
C THR A 3 6.88 32.75 -23.13
N ARG A 4 6.27 32.55 -21.96
CA ARG A 4 6.00 31.21 -21.43
C ARG A 4 5.06 30.53 -22.43
N SER A 5 5.62 29.69 -23.30
CA SER A 5 4.87 28.68 -24.03
C SER A 5 4.32 27.68 -23.01
N ARG A 6 3.18 28.06 -22.45
CA ARG A 6 2.32 27.20 -21.66
C ARG A 6 1.79 26.15 -22.63
N GLN A 7 2.50 25.05 -22.78
CA GLN A 7 2.08 23.89 -23.56
C GLN A 7 0.94 23.19 -22.79
N ARG A 8 -0.21 23.87 -22.72
CA ARG A 8 -1.51 23.28 -22.38
C ARG A 8 -2.04 22.65 -23.67
N GLY A 9 -2.16 21.33 -23.67
CA GLY A 9 -2.93 20.57 -24.67
C GLY A 9 -2.09 19.98 -25.80
N GLY A 10 -1.89 18.67 -25.76
CA GLY A 10 -1.16 17.96 -26.83
C GLY A 10 -1.16 16.45 -26.65
N GLY A 11 -2.32 15.88 -26.35
CA GLY A 11 -2.52 14.45 -26.20
C GLY A 11 -3.50 14.18 -25.06
N GLY A 12 -4.70 13.69 -25.37
CA GLY A 12 -5.67 13.25 -24.35
C GLY A 12 -5.14 12.09 -23.50
N PHE A 13 -6.02 11.31 -22.88
CA PHE A 13 -5.65 10.12 -22.08
C PHE A 13 -4.54 9.29 -22.74
N VAL A 14 -4.65 9.00 -24.04
CA VAL A 14 -3.67 8.26 -24.83
C VAL A 14 -2.28 8.91 -24.87
N GLY A 15 -2.21 10.24 -24.97
CA GLY A 15 -0.93 10.97 -24.96
C GLY A 15 -0.25 10.90 -23.60
N ALA A 16 -1.03 10.95 -22.53
CA ALA A 16 -0.54 10.79 -21.17
C ALA A 16 -0.03 9.36 -20.91
N VAL A 17 -0.78 8.33 -21.35
CA VAL A 17 -0.35 6.93 -21.31
C VAL A 17 0.95 6.72 -22.09
N LYS A 18 1.03 7.26 -23.31
CA LYS A 18 2.23 7.16 -24.15
C LYS A 18 3.46 7.77 -23.46
N ALA A 19 3.29 8.94 -22.83
CA ALA A 19 4.37 9.59 -22.11
C ALA A 19 4.84 8.75 -20.89
N ASP A 20 3.91 8.14 -20.17
CA ASP A 20 4.22 7.29 -19.01
C ASP A 20 4.99 6.02 -19.43
N VAL A 21 4.50 5.33 -20.47
CA VAL A 21 5.14 4.14 -21.06
C VAL A 21 6.55 4.48 -21.56
N GLN A 22 6.73 5.62 -22.23
CA GLN A 22 8.06 6.05 -22.70
C GLN A 22 9.03 6.32 -21.55
N ARG A 23 8.56 6.90 -20.44
CA ARG A 23 9.40 7.13 -19.24
C ARG A 23 9.77 5.83 -18.55
N LEU A 24 8.83 4.89 -18.43
CA LEU A 24 9.08 3.56 -17.88
C LEU A 24 10.08 2.78 -18.73
N HIS A 25 9.88 2.77 -20.04
CA HIS A 25 10.80 2.10 -20.96
C HIS A 25 12.18 2.74 -20.94
N GLY A 26 12.27 4.08 -20.95
CA GLY A 26 13.54 4.77 -20.77
C GLY A 26 14.20 4.43 -19.43
N ALA A 27 13.41 4.24 -18.37
CA ALA A 27 13.94 3.86 -17.06
C ALA A 27 14.42 2.42 -16.98
N TRP A 28 13.77 1.50 -17.69
CA TRP A 28 14.20 0.13 -17.88
C TRP A 28 15.50 0.07 -18.68
N MET A 29 15.56 0.77 -19.81
CA MET A 29 16.74 0.80 -20.67
C MET A 29 17.94 1.41 -19.95
N GLU A 30 17.72 2.39 -19.07
CA GLU A 30 18.78 3.03 -18.28
C GLU A 30 19.43 2.12 -17.22
N LEU A 31 18.84 0.96 -16.90
CA LEU A 31 19.46 -0.02 -15.99
C LEU A 31 20.74 -0.61 -16.58
N VAL A 32 20.80 -0.77 -17.91
CA VAL A 32 21.92 -1.39 -18.63
C VAL A 32 22.60 -0.40 -19.57
N PHE A 33 21.83 0.47 -20.22
CA PHE A 33 22.32 1.42 -21.21
C PHE A 33 22.17 2.86 -20.71
N PRO A 34 23.25 3.58 -20.42
CA PRO A 34 23.16 4.92 -19.84
C PRO A 34 22.44 5.91 -20.77
N ARG A 35 21.87 6.98 -20.21
CA ARG A 35 21.25 8.11 -20.94
C ARG A 35 20.01 7.75 -21.78
N GLN A 36 19.08 6.97 -21.20
CA GLN A 36 17.84 6.58 -21.88
C GLN A 36 16.59 7.30 -21.34
N ARG A 37 16.60 7.83 -20.10
CA ARG A 37 15.47 8.55 -19.49
C ARG A 37 15.24 9.97 -20.00
N GLY A 38 16.09 10.53 -20.86
CA GLY A 38 15.88 11.85 -21.47
C GLY A 38 15.67 12.98 -20.47
N ARG A 39 16.37 12.95 -19.31
CA ARG A 39 16.32 14.05 -18.34
C ARG A 39 16.90 15.31 -18.99
N GLY A 40 16.11 16.39 -19.03
CA GLY A 40 16.23 17.54 -19.93
C GLY A 40 17.50 18.40 -19.89
N HIS A 41 18.61 17.92 -19.31
CA HIS A 41 19.87 18.66 -19.19
C HIS A 41 21.09 17.82 -19.59
N SER A 42 20.94 16.89 -20.53
CA SER A 42 22.09 16.22 -21.14
C SER A 42 22.42 16.88 -22.47
N VAL A 43 23.57 17.55 -22.54
CA VAL A 43 24.15 18.08 -23.79
C VAL A 43 24.53 16.93 -24.74
N MET A 44 24.63 15.71 -24.21
CA MET A 44 24.86 14.49 -24.98
C MET A 44 23.53 13.83 -25.37
N GLY A 45 23.40 13.44 -26.64
CA GLY A 45 22.26 12.68 -27.14
C GLY A 45 22.10 11.30 -26.47
N LYS A 46 20.96 10.64 -26.73
CA LYS A 46 20.72 9.28 -26.24
C LYS A 46 21.82 8.33 -26.70
N TRP A 47 22.21 7.40 -25.82
CA TRP A 47 23.16 6.34 -26.17
C TRP A 47 22.59 5.48 -27.31
N LYS A 48 23.42 5.17 -28.30
CA LYS A 48 23.11 4.31 -29.44
C LYS A 48 24.16 3.19 -29.52
N PRO A 49 23.76 1.97 -29.90
CA PRO A 49 24.72 0.89 -30.12
C PRO A 49 25.56 1.21 -31.35
N GLU A 50 26.88 1.01 -31.25
CA GLU A 50 27.84 1.22 -32.36
C GLU A 50 28.33 -0.10 -32.96
N THR A 51 28.20 -1.19 -32.20
CA THR A 51 28.66 -2.53 -32.59
C THR A 51 27.50 -3.52 -32.72
N LEU A 52 27.72 -4.58 -33.50
CA LEU A 52 26.76 -5.68 -33.70
C LEU A 52 26.34 -6.35 -32.37
N PRO A 53 27.25 -6.74 -31.46
CA PRO A 53 26.86 -7.31 -30.16
C PRO A 53 26.08 -6.33 -29.28
N GLN A 54 26.42 -5.04 -29.29
CA GLN A 54 25.66 -4.03 -28.56
C GLN A 54 24.24 -3.85 -29.12
N THR A 55 24.06 -3.96 -30.43
CA THR A 55 22.75 -3.90 -31.08
C THR A 55 21.87 -5.07 -30.64
N ILE A 56 22.42 -6.28 -30.59
CA ILE A 56 21.70 -7.47 -30.13
C ILE A 56 21.31 -7.33 -28.66
N GLY A 57 22.26 -6.92 -27.80
CA GLY A 57 22.00 -6.69 -26.38
C GLY A 57 20.93 -5.63 -26.14
N TYR A 58 20.98 -4.53 -26.91
CA TYR A 58 20.01 -3.43 -26.81
C TYR A 58 18.58 -3.89 -27.16
N HIS A 59 18.40 -4.62 -28.26
CA HIS A 59 17.09 -5.11 -28.67
C HIS A 59 16.57 -6.20 -27.73
N THR A 60 17.44 -7.11 -27.29
CA THR A 60 17.06 -8.16 -26.33
C THR A 60 16.59 -7.55 -25.01
N TRP A 61 17.33 -6.57 -24.48
CA TRP A 61 16.94 -5.85 -23.27
C TRP A 61 15.66 -5.03 -23.46
N SER A 62 15.47 -4.43 -24.64
CA SER A 62 14.25 -3.70 -24.99
C SER A 62 13.03 -4.61 -25.04
N ILE A 63 13.15 -5.82 -25.61
CA ILE A 63 12.10 -6.84 -25.64
C ILE A 63 11.76 -7.31 -24.23
N LEU A 64 12.76 -7.61 -23.39
CA LEU A 64 12.53 -7.91 -21.98
C LEU A 64 11.82 -6.75 -21.26
N GLY A 65 12.17 -5.52 -21.61
CA GLY A 65 11.51 -4.32 -21.13
C GLY A 65 10.05 -4.24 -21.54
N LEU A 66 9.69 -4.67 -22.74
CA LEU A 66 8.29 -4.74 -23.18
C LEU A 66 7.47 -5.64 -22.25
N PHE A 67 7.95 -6.85 -21.96
CA PHE A 67 7.30 -7.78 -21.03
C PHE A 67 7.27 -7.23 -19.61
N GLY A 68 8.36 -6.61 -19.16
CA GLY A 68 8.40 -5.91 -17.88
C GLY A 68 7.37 -4.78 -17.80
N LEU A 69 7.18 -4.02 -18.88
CA LEU A 69 6.19 -2.94 -18.95
C LEU A 69 4.75 -3.43 -18.90
N LEU A 70 4.44 -4.63 -19.43
CA LEU A 70 3.10 -5.22 -19.29
C LEU A 70 2.71 -5.41 -17.82
N LEU A 71 3.68 -5.69 -16.94
CA LEU A 71 3.45 -5.80 -15.50
C LEU A 71 3.60 -4.45 -14.78
N LEU A 72 4.65 -3.69 -15.11
CA LEU A 72 4.97 -2.44 -14.43
C LEU A 72 3.95 -1.34 -14.72
N TYR A 73 3.37 -1.28 -15.93
CA TYR A 73 2.42 -0.21 -16.26
C TYR A 73 1.12 -0.31 -15.45
N PRO A 74 0.41 -1.46 -15.37
CA PRO A 74 -0.73 -1.61 -14.46
C PRO A 74 -0.38 -1.27 -13.00
N LEU A 75 0.79 -1.70 -12.51
CA LEU A 75 1.27 -1.33 -11.18
C LEU A 75 1.46 0.18 -11.04
N THR A 76 2.01 0.87 -12.04
CA THR A 76 2.14 2.34 -11.99
C THR A 76 0.79 3.03 -11.93
N VAL A 77 -0.23 2.52 -12.62
CA VAL A 77 -1.59 3.04 -12.58
C VAL A 77 -2.18 2.86 -11.19
N VAL A 78 -2.01 1.68 -10.57
CA VAL A 78 -2.40 1.45 -9.18
C VAL A 78 -1.69 2.44 -8.26
N GLY A 79 -0.38 2.67 -8.44
CA GLY A 79 0.37 3.64 -7.64
C GLY A 79 -0.09 5.08 -7.82
N LEU A 80 -0.46 5.47 -9.04
CA LEU A 80 -1.05 6.78 -9.32
C LEU A 80 -2.42 6.92 -8.65
N ALA A 81 -3.25 5.88 -8.67
CA ALA A 81 -4.53 5.86 -7.99
C ALA A 81 -4.36 5.93 -6.46
N THR A 82 -3.51 5.09 -5.88
CA THR A 82 -3.19 5.09 -4.45
C THR A 82 -2.66 6.46 -4.02
N ARG A 83 -1.75 7.06 -4.80
CA ARG A 83 -1.25 8.41 -4.53
C ARG A 83 -2.35 9.47 -4.62
N PHE A 84 -3.24 9.39 -5.60
CA PHE A 84 -4.35 10.33 -5.75
C PHE A 84 -5.28 10.30 -4.54
N TYR A 85 -5.70 9.10 -4.11
CA TYR A 85 -6.54 8.95 -2.92
C TYR A 85 -5.79 9.34 -1.64
N ALA A 86 -4.52 8.97 -1.51
CA ALA A 86 -3.70 9.37 -0.38
C ALA A 86 -3.53 10.89 -0.30
N ALA A 87 -3.29 11.59 -1.41
CA ALA A 87 -3.19 13.05 -1.44
C ALA A 87 -4.51 13.74 -1.07
N LYS A 88 -5.64 13.15 -1.47
CA LYS A 88 -6.98 13.65 -1.11
C LYS A 88 -7.22 13.52 0.41
N LEU A 89 -6.83 12.39 0.99
CA LEU A 89 -6.87 12.16 2.44
C LEU A 89 -5.87 13.05 3.18
N ASP A 90 -4.69 13.28 2.60
CA ASP A 90 -3.66 14.12 3.20
C ASP A 90 -4.04 15.61 3.21
N SER A 91 -4.85 16.07 2.24
CA SER A 91 -5.45 17.42 2.27
C SER A 91 -6.41 17.62 3.44
N THR A 92 -7.22 16.60 3.75
CA THR A 92 -8.10 16.61 4.94
C THR A 92 -7.26 16.57 6.22
N ARG A 93 -6.18 15.78 6.22
CA ARG A 93 -5.25 15.63 7.34
C ARG A 93 -4.36 16.85 7.60
N THR A 94 -3.90 17.56 6.58
CA THR A 94 -3.13 18.80 6.73
C THR A 94 -3.97 19.90 7.35
N ARG A 95 -5.29 19.88 7.15
CA ARG A 95 -6.25 20.78 7.83
C ARG A 95 -6.57 20.37 9.27
N LEU A 96 -6.65 19.06 9.54
CA LEU A 96 -7.00 18.51 10.86
C LEU A 96 -5.79 18.33 11.79
N GLY A 97 -4.57 18.22 11.26
CA GLY A 97 -3.38 17.83 12.00
C GLY A 97 -3.41 16.36 12.45
N ILE A 98 -2.32 15.89 13.08
CA ILE A 98 -2.26 14.53 13.64
C ILE A 98 -3.37 14.35 14.67
N VAL A 99 -3.58 15.35 15.52
CA VAL A 99 -4.63 15.34 16.55
C VAL A 99 -6.03 15.22 15.94
N GLY A 100 -6.32 15.94 14.85
CA GLY A 100 -7.64 15.83 14.22
C GLY A 100 -7.84 14.55 13.42
N VAL A 101 -6.81 13.95 12.83
CA VAL A 101 -6.94 12.61 12.21
C VAL A 101 -7.14 11.52 13.26
N THR A 102 -6.32 11.52 14.31
CA THR A 102 -6.47 10.62 15.45
C THR A 102 -7.82 10.83 16.13
N GLY A 103 -8.25 12.09 16.28
CA GLY A 103 -9.56 12.47 16.80
C GLY A 103 -10.71 12.01 15.91
N THR A 104 -10.59 12.11 14.59
CA THR A 104 -11.63 11.62 13.65
C THR A 104 -11.69 10.10 13.65
N ALA A 105 -10.56 9.41 13.78
CA ALA A 105 -10.53 7.97 13.95
C ALA A 105 -11.18 7.57 15.29
N LEU A 106 -10.81 8.23 16.39
CA LEU A 106 -11.41 8.03 17.71
C LEU A 106 -12.91 8.35 17.72
N LEU A 107 -13.34 9.39 17.04
CA LEU A 107 -14.75 9.77 16.94
C LEU A 107 -15.51 8.83 16.02
N GLY A 108 -14.96 8.48 14.85
CA GLY A 108 -15.62 7.58 13.91
C GLY A 108 -15.82 6.20 14.52
N TRP A 109 -14.75 5.62 15.06
CA TRP A 109 -14.82 4.32 15.73
C TRP A 109 -15.53 4.41 17.09
N GLY A 110 -15.29 5.44 17.88
CA GLY A 110 -15.95 5.66 19.17
C GLY A 110 -17.45 5.88 19.05
N LEU A 111 -17.92 6.64 18.05
CA LEU A 111 -19.34 6.76 17.73
C LEU A 111 -19.92 5.45 17.23
N LEU A 112 -19.15 4.65 16.50
CA LEU A 112 -19.58 3.31 16.10
C LEU A 112 -19.76 2.41 17.33
N THR A 113 -18.81 2.43 18.27
CA THR A 113 -18.91 1.74 19.56
C THR A 113 -20.10 2.21 20.37
N LEU A 114 -20.33 3.53 20.43
CA LEU A 114 -21.43 4.13 21.18
C LEU A 114 -22.78 3.87 20.52
N ALA A 115 -22.88 3.90 19.19
CA ALA A 115 -24.10 3.57 18.47
C ALA A 115 -24.45 2.09 18.67
N TRP A 116 -23.45 1.22 18.62
CA TRP A 116 -23.63 -0.22 18.89
C TRP A 116 -24.00 -0.47 20.37
N GLY A 117 -23.34 0.20 21.31
CA GLY A 117 -23.63 0.12 22.74
C GLY A 117 -24.99 0.74 23.13
N ALA A 118 -25.41 1.81 22.47
CA ALA A 118 -26.73 2.40 22.66
C ALA A 118 -27.84 1.50 22.11
N MET A 119 -27.61 0.86 20.97
CA MET A 119 -28.52 -0.15 20.42
C MET A 119 -28.65 -1.38 21.35
N SER A 120 -27.59 -1.71 22.10
CA SER A 120 -27.66 -2.71 23.18
C SER A 120 -28.52 -2.27 24.36
N TYR A 121 -28.44 -1.00 24.75
CA TYR A 121 -29.08 -0.49 25.96
C TYR A 121 -30.59 -0.27 25.77
N MET A 122 -31.04 -0.08 24.53
CA MET A 122 -32.45 0.16 24.18
C MET A 122 -33.32 -1.12 24.09
N GLU A 123 -32.94 -2.21 24.77
CA GLU A 123 -33.72 -3.47 24.93
C GLU A 123 -34.13 -4.21 23.62
N GLN A 124 -33.71 -3.76 22.44
CA GLN A 124 -33.98 -4.47 21.17
C GLN A 124 -32.96 -5.56 20.84
N VAL A 125 -31.77 -5.56 21.46
CA VAL A 125 -30.72 -6.57 21.25
C VAL A 125 -29.91 -6.78 22.53
N ASP A 126 -29.80 -8.02 23.00
CA ASP A 126 -28.99 -8.40 24.17
C ASP A 126 -27.50 -8.46 23.76
N ILE A 127 -26.77 -7.34 23.83
CA ILE A 127 -25.39 -7.27 23.34
C ILE A 127 -24.41 -7.51 24.52
N PRO A 128 -23.60 -8.59 24.47
CA PRO A 128 -22.68 -8.92 25.54
C PRO A 128 -21.57 -7.86 25.67
N LEU A 129 -21.14 -7.56 26.91
CA LEU A 129 -20.03 -6.65 27.23
C LEU A 129 -18.74 -6.95 26.45
N ASN A 130 -18.55 -8.22 26.06
CA ASN A 130 -17.43 -8.67 25.23
C ASN A 130 -17.39 -7.96 23.87
N SER A 131 -18.55 -7.68 23.27
CA SER A 131 -18.66 -6.95 22.00
C SER A 131 -18.24 -5.47 22.16
N VAL A 132 -18.53 -4.85 23.30
CA VAL A 132 -18.12 -3.45 23.55
C VAL A 132 -16.61 -3.36 23.78
N LEU A 133 -16.04 -4.30 24.54
CA LEU A 133 -14.59 -4.44 24.71
C LEU A 133 -13.88 -4.73 23.39
N ALA A 134 -14.51 -5.49 22.48
CA ALA A 134 -14.06 -5.74 21.11
C ALA A 134 -13.76 -4.46 20.36
N VAL A 135 -14.76 -3.58 20.30
CA VAL A 135 -14.68 -2.36 19.52
C VAL A 135 -13.71 -1.39 20.20
N ALA A 136 -13.66 -1.35 21.54
CA ALA A 136 -12.69 -0.54 22.26
C ALA A 136 -11.23 -0.97 21.97
N ALA A 137 -10.93 -2.27 22.03
CA ALA A 137 -9.60 -2.81 21.72
C ALA A 137 -9.23 -2.57 20.25
N ALA A 138 -10.16 -2.86 19.33
CA ALA A 138 -9.99 -2.63 17.89
C ALA A 138 -9.73 -1.13 17.58
N SER A 139 -10.49 -0.24 18.22
CA SER A 139 -10.34 1.21 18.10
C SER A 139 -8.98 1.69 18.62
N GLY A 140 -8.52 1.14 19.75
CA GLY A 140 -7.21 1.43 20.31
C GLY A 140 -6.09 1.11 19.33
N VAL A 141 -6.11 -0.10 18.77
CA VAL A 141 -5.13 -0.57 17.78
C VAL A 141 -5.18 0.27 16.49
N ALA A 142 -6.38 0.57 15.99
CA ALA A 142 -6.59 1.43 14.82
C ALA A 142 -5.97 2.81 15.02
N THR A 143 -6.26 3.41 16.18
CA THR A 143 -5.85 4.77 16.54
C THR A 143 -4.34 4.87 16.70
N LEU A 144 -3.73 3.92 17.42
CA LEU A 144 -2.28 3.88 17.65
C LEU A 144 -1.53 3.69 16.32
N SER A 145 -1.98 2.74 15.49
CA SER A 145 -1.39 2.49 14.18
C SER A 145 -1.52 3.71 13.26
N THR A 146 -2.69 4.34 13.24
CA THR A 146 -2.94 5.56 12.46
C THR A 146 -2.06 6.72 12.92
N ALA A 147 -1.92 6.92 14.23
CA ALA A 147 -1.08 7.97 14.80
C ALA A 147 0.41 7.76 14.47
N LEU A 148 0.89 6.52 14.55
CA LEU A 148 2.27 6.17 14.19
C LEU A 148 2.52 6.31 12.68
N ALA A 149 1.63 5.79 11.84
CA ALA A 149 1.68 6.00 10.40
C ALA A 149 1.73 7.50 10.08
N ALA A 150 0.92 8.27 10.81
CA ALA A 150 0.86 9.70 10.66
C ALA A 150 2.18 10.40 11.03
N ALA A 151 2.77 10.05 12.17
CA ALA A 151 4.05 10.58 12.58
C ALA A 151 5.16 10.27 11.57
N CYS A 152 5.20 9.04 11.05
CA CYS A 152 6.18 8.60 10.06
C CYS A 152 6.05 9.37 8.73
N THR A 153 4.84 9.61 8.22
CA THR A 153 4.65 10.42 7.01
C THR A 153 5.05 11.88 7.21
N LYS A 154 4.80 12.46 8.40
CA LYS A 154 5.07 13.88 8.66
C LYS A 154 6.56 14.16 8.86
N LYS A 155 7.26 13.27 9.59
CA LYS A 155 8.68 13.46 9.96
C LYS A 155 9.64 12.78 8.99
N GLY A 156 9.16 11.88 8.14
CA GLY A 156 9.97 11.00 7.30
C GLY A 156 10.09 11.44 5.84
N GLY A 157 11.24 11.16 5.24
CA GLY A 157 11.41 11.21 3.78
C GLY A 157 10.76 10.00 3.08
N ARG A 158 10.91 9.91 1.75
CA ARG A 158 10.31 8.84 0.91
C ARG A 158 10.56 7.43 1.46
N ALA A 159 11.78 7.13 1.92
CA ALA A 159 12.13 5.82 2.47
C ALA A 159 11.36 5.49 3.75
N VAL A 160 11.24 6.45 4.69
CA VAL A 160 10.52 6.25 5.96
C VAL A 160 9.03 6.00 5.70
N THR A 161 8.45 6.70 4.73
CA THR A 161 7.04 6.50 4.35
C THR A 161 6.82 5.10 3.79
N VAL A 162 7.69 4.62 2.89
CA VAL A 162 7.62 3.27 2.30
C VAL A 162 7.81 2.18 3.35
N VAL A 163 8.83 2.31 4.21
CA VAL A 163 9.24 1.26 5.15
C VAL A 163 8.31 1.19 6.37
N PHE A 164 7.81 2.32 6.87
CA PHE A 164 7.05 2.36 8.12
C PHE A 164 5.61 2.85 7.94
N ALA A 165 5.40 3.96 7.23
CA ALA A 165 4.06 4.58 7.19
C ALA A 165 3.03 3.72 6.46
N TYR A 166 3.38 3.12 5.32
CA TYR A 166 2.44 2.24 4.59
C TYR A 166 2.11 0.95 5.37
N PRO A 167 3.08 0.21 5.94
CA PRO A 167 2.77 -0.92 6.83
C PRO A 167 1.84 -0.55 7.98
N LEU A 168 2.11 0.55 8.69
CA LEU A 168 1.28 1.00 9.82
C LEU A 168 -0.11 1.48 9.37
N ALA A 169 -0.23 2.03 8.16
CA ALA A 169 -1.54 2.35 7.59
C ALA A 169 -2.32 1.07 7.25
N MET A 170 -1.66 0.02 6.78
CA MET A 170 -2.29 -1.28 6.54
C MET A 170 -2.69 -1.95 7.86
N THR A 171 -1.87 -1.89 8.92
CA THR A 171 -2.27 -2.41 10.24
C THR A 171 -3.48 -1.67 10.79
N ALA A 172 -3.55 -0.35 10.63
CA ALA A 172 -4.70 0.44 11.05
C ALA A 172 -6.00 0.05 10.34
N LEU A 173 -5.91 -0.52 9.13
CA LEU A 173 -7.06 -0.91 8.32
C LEU A 173 -7.49 -2.36 8.59
N PHE A 174 -6.54 -3.30 8.61
CA PHE A 174 -6.84 -4.73 8.69
C PHE A 174 -6.95 -5.27 10.11
N LEU A 175 -6.21 -4.71 11.06
CA LEU A 175 -6.13 -5.26 12.41
C LEU A 175 -7.41 -5.03 13.25
N PRO A 176 -8.14 -3.89 13.12
CA PRO A 176 -9.34 -3.67 13.93
C PRO A 176 -10.46 -4.70 13.69
N PRO A 177 -10.83 -5.06 12.44
CA PRO A 177 -11.80 -6.12 12.19
C PRO A 177 -11.40 -7.47 12.79
N VAL A 178 -10.10 -7.82 12.72
CA VAL A 178 -9.59 -9.09 13.27
C VAL A 178 -9.69 -9.10 14.79
N VAL A 179 -9.26 -8.02 15.45
CA VAL A 179 -9.37 -7.88 16.92
C VAL A 179 -10.83 -7.92 17.37
N ALA A 180 -11.74 -7.29 16.61
CA ALA A 180 -13.17 -7.36 16.90
C ALA A 180 -13.73 -8.79 16.77
N ALA A 181 -13.27 -9.54 15.76
CA ALA A 181 -13.71 -10.91 15.53
C ALA A 181 -13.26 -11.87 16.65
N LEU A 182 -12.09 -11.66 17.25
CA LEU A 182 -11.56 -12.54 18.31
C LEU A 182 -12.42 -12.62 19.57
N VAL A 183 -13.27 -11.63 19.79
CA VAL A 183 -14.14 -11.58 20.98
C VAL A 183 -15.63 -11.57 20.62
N THR A 184 -15.95 -11.63 19.32
CA THR A 184 -17.33 -11.58 18.81
C THR A 184 -17.60 -12.85 17.99
N PRO A 185 -18.27 -13.85 18.57
CA PRO A 185 -18.51 -15.13 17.90
C PRO A 185 -19.24 -15.03 16.56
N SER A 186 -20.13 -14.05 16.40
CA SER A 186 -20.87 -13.84 15.14
C SER A 186 -20.00 -13.41 13.96
N LEU A 187 -18.80 -12.91 14.21
CA LEU A 187 -17.83 -12.53 13.18
C LEU A 187 -16.88 -13.67 12.80
N HIS A 188 -16.87 -14.78 13.55
CA HIS A 188 -15.98 -15.91 13.28
C HIS A 188 -16.14 -16.48 11.85
N PRO A 189 -17.35 -16.73 11.33
CA PRO A 189 -17.52 -17.33 10.01
C PRO A 189 -17.07 -16.43 8.85
N TYR A 190 -17.04 -15.11 9.08
CA TYR A 190 -16.72 -14.13 8.05
C TYR A 190 -15.26 -13.69 8.05
N ILE A 191 -14.58 -13.80 9.20
CA ILE A 191 -13.22 -13.28 9.37
C ILE A 191 -12.27 -14.40 9.79
N LEU A 192 -12.55 -15.14 10.87
CA LEU A 192 -11.61 -16.12 11.42
C LEU A 192 -11.56 -17.41 10.61
N GLU A 193 -12.70 -17.95 10.20
CA GLU A 193 -12.76 -19.17 9.37
C GLU A 193 -12.04 -18.97 8.01
N PRO A 194 -12.33 -17.92 7.22
CA PRO A 194 -11.57 -17.64 6.00
C PRO A 194 -10.10 -17.34 6.27
N SER A 195 -9.77 -16.71 7.41
CA SER A 195 -8.38 -16.45 7.80
C SER A 195 -7.62 -17.75 8.07
N TYR A 196 -8.27 -18.73 8.68
CA TYR A 196 -7.67 -20.05 8.93
C TYR A 196 -7.43 -20.80 7.61
N GLU A 197 -8.41 -20.82 6.71
CA GLU A 197 -8.26 -21.41 5.39
C GLU A 197 -7.14 -20.76 4.59
N PHE A 198 -7.07 -19.42 4.62
CA PHE A 198 -5.99 -18.68 3.99
C PHE A 198 -4.63 -19.00 4.62
N ALA A 199 -4.55 -19.11 5.95
CA ALA A 199 -3.32 -19.46 6.65
C ALA A 199 -2.84 -20.86 6.26
N ALA A 200 -3.74 -21.85 6.25
CA ALA A 200 -3.44 -23.20 5.82
C ALA A 200 -2.96 -23.23 4.36
N TRP A 201 -3.68 -22.53 3.46
CA TRP A 201 -3.26 -22.41 2.06
C TRP A 201 -1.88 -21.75 1.91
N ALA A 202 -1.62 -20.66 2.64
CA ALA A 202 -0.34 -19.95 2.58
C ALA A 202 0.81 -20.81 3.12
N LEU A 203 0.57 -21.55 4.20
CA LEU A 203 1.52 -22.53 4.74
C LEU A 203 1.85 -23.62 3.72
N ASP A 204 0.84 -24.11 3.00
CA ASP A 204 0.97 -25.24 2.07
C ASP A 204 1.48 -24.86 0.68
N ASN A 205 1.42 -23.59 0.29
CA ASN A 205 1.83 -23.15 -1.06
C ASN A 205 3.01 -22.18 -1.05
N VAL A 206 3.02 -21.21 -0.13
CA VAL A 206 3.98 -20.09 -0.15
C VAL A 206 5.11 -20.31 0.83
N LEU A 207 4.80 -20.77 2.05
CA LEU A 207 5.76 -20.93 3.15
C LEU A 207 6.37 -22.34 3.23
N THR A 208 6.18 -23.16 2.19
CA THR A 208 6.85 -24.47 2.04
C THR A 208 8.34 -24.33 1.79
N VAL A 209 8.79 -23.17 1.29
CA VAL A 209 10.18 -22.90 0.99
C VAL A 209 10.97 -22.69 2.29
N GLY A 210 11.90 -23.60 2.59
CA GLY A 210 12.84 -23.47 3.72
C GLY A 210 12.32 -23.96 5.08
N GLY A 211 11.29 -24.82 5.12
CA GLY A 211 10.81 -25.45 6.37
C GLY A 211 10.02 -24.51 7.30
N VAL A 212 9.67 -23.31 6.81
CA VAL A 212 8.92 -22.32 7.59
C VAL A 212 7.52 -22.84 7.95
N ASN A 213 6.89 -23.62 7.06
CA ASN A 213 5.62 -24.29 7.33
C ASN A 213 5.70 -25.23 8.54
N GLU A 214 6.69 -26.14 8.55
CA GLU A 214 6.87 -27.10 9.65
C GLU A 214 7.20 -26.39 10.96
N PHE A 215 8.06 -25.38 10.93
CA PHE A 215 8.38 -24.57 12.11
C PHE A 215 7.14 -23.85 12.68
N LEU A 216 6.32 -23.24 11.83
CA LEU A 216 5.12 -22.55 12.27
C LEU A 216 4.08 -23.52 12.82
N ARG A 217 3.88 -24.67 12.17
CA ARG A 217 2.93 -25.71 12.63
C ARG A 217 3.38 -26.40 13.92
N SER A 218 4.69 -26.56 14.14
CA SER A 218 5.21 -27.23 15.34
C SER A 218 5.26 -26.32 16.57
N ASN A 219 5.38 -25.00 16.39
CA ASN A 219 5.58 -24.05 17.48
C ASN A 219 4.35 -23.18 17.78
N TYR A 220 3.40 -23.04 16.84
CA TYR A 220 2.29 -22.11 16.99
C TYR A 220 0.95 -22.75 16.61
N GLN A 221 -0.05 -22.50 17.44
CA GLN A 221 -1.46 -22.78 17.13
C GLN A 221 -2.14 -21.45 16.75
N LEU A 222 -2.92 -21.46 15.67
CA LEU A 222 -3.70 -20.29 15.25
C LEU A 222 -4.94 -20.14 16.14
N GLU A 223 -4.73 -19.55 17.31
CA GLU A 223 -5.80 -19.23 18.25
C GLU A 223 -5.66 -17.80 18.79
N GLY A 224 -6.80 -17.12 18.99
CA GLY A 224 -6.85 -15.82 19.64
C GLY A 224 -5.89 -14.80 19.00
N ALA A 225 -4.97 -14.28 19.82
CA ALA A 225 -3.99 -13.27 19.42
C ALA A 225 -3.09 -13.69 18.24
N ALA A 226 -2.96 -14.99 17.95
CA ALA A 226 -2.20 -15.47 16.80
C ALA A 226 -2.79 -14.98 15.46
N TYR A 227 -4.11 -14.84 15.35
CA TYR A 227 -4.75 -14.26 14.16
C TYR A 227 -4.35 -12.79 13.96
N ALA A 228 -4.30 -12.02 15.05
CA ALA A 228 -3.88 -10.63 15.00
C ALA A 228 -2.39 -10.52 14.62
N ALA A 229 -1.53 -11.39 15.16
CA ALA A 229 -0.11 -11.45 14.80
C ALA A 229 0.10 -11.84 13.32
N MET A 230 -0.68 -12.80 12.80
CA MET A 230 -0.65 -13.19 11.39
C MET A 230 -1.03 -12.02 10.49
N TRP A 231 -2.16 -11.35 10.74
CA TRP A 231 -2.60 -10.22 9.94
C TRP A 231 -1.66 -9.02 10.05
N LEU A 232 -1.03 -8.80 11.21
CA LEU A 232 0.06 -7.84 11.35
C LEU A 232 1.24 -8.23 10.45
N GLY A 233 1.65 -9.50 10.46
CA GLY A 233 2.68 -10.03 9.58
C GLY A 233 2.38 -9.85 8.09
N ILE A 234 1.11 -9.99 7.67
CA ILE A 234 0.65 -9.79 6.28
C ILE A 234 0.56 -8.31 5.90
N SER A 235 0.16 -7.45 6.85
CA SER A 235 0.01 -6.01 6.60
C SER A 235 1.33 -5.31 6.26
N ILE A 236 2.45 -5.82 6.76
CA ILE A 236 3.80 -5.29 6.50
C ILE A 236 4.19 -5.43 5.02
N PRO A 237 4.25 -6.64 4.42
CA PRO A 237 4.58 -6.80 3.02
C PRO A 237 3.55 -6.14 2.10
N LEU A 238 2.26 -6.10 2.47
CA LEU A 238 1.25 -5.33 1.73
C LEU A 238 1.55 -3.82 1.75
N GLY A 239 1.95 -3.29 2.91
CA GLY A 239 2.37 -1.90 3.05
C GLY A 239 3.59 -1.59 2.17
N TRP A 240 4.59 -2.46 2.16
CA TRP A 240 5.75 -2.31 1.28
C TRP A 240 5.38 -2.39 -0.20
N PHE A 241 4.52 -3.33 -0.58
CA PHE A 241 4.02 -3.44 -1.96
C PHE A 241 3.39 -2.11 -2.41
N LEU A 242 2.46 -1.55 -1.64
CA LEU A 242 1.85 -0.25 -1.95
C LEU A 242 2.87 0.88 -1.97
N GLY A 243 3.81 0.89 -1.02
CA GLY A 243 4.88 1.89 -0.97
C GLY A 243 5.79 1.86 -2.20
N ILE A 244 6.17 0.67 -2.67
CA ILE A 244 6.95 0.46 -3.90
C ILE A 244 6.17 0.93 -5.11
N VAL A 245 4.90 0.56 -5.21
CA VAL A 245 4.02 0.93 -6.31
C VAL A 245 3.82 2.46 -6.39
N VAL A 246 3.67 3.13 -5.25
CA VAL A 246 3.63 4.61 -5.21
C VAL A 246 4.98 5.24 -5.54
N ALA A 247 6.10 4.65 -5.09
CA ALA A 247 7.43 5.12 -5.46
C ALA A 247 7.67 5.01 -6.97
N LEU A 248 7.18 3.94 -7.59
CA LEU A 248 7.20 3.72 -9.04
C LEU A 248 6.34 4.78 -9.76
N ALA A 249 5.14 5.09 -9.26
CA ALA A 249 4.31 6.16 -9.80
C ALA A 249 5.02 7.53 -9.74
N ASN A 250 5.73 7.82 -8.64
CA ASN A 250 6.52 9.03 -8.49
C ASN A 250 7.74 9.10 -9.42
N LEU A 251 8.28 7.96 -9.83
CA LEU A 251 9.34 7.89 -10.85
C LEU A 251 8.80 8.32 -12.23
N VAL A 252 7.59 7.88 -12.59
CA VAL A 252 6.96 8.16 -13.88
C VAL A 252 6.42 9.59 -13.94
N ARG A 253 5.73 10.02 -12.89
CA ARG A 253 5.18 11.36 -12.74
C ARG A 253 5.62 11.94 -11.38
N PRO A 254 6.74 12.67 -11.34
CA PRO A 254 7.15 13.37 -10.13
C PRO A 254 6.01 14.26 -9.62
N SER A 255 5.74 14.19 -8.32
CA SER A 255 5.00 15.24 -7.63
C SER A 255 5.83 16.51 -7.65
N GLU A 256 5.27 17.60 -8.16
CA GLU A 256 5.69 18.93 -7.72
C GLU A 256 5.23 19.17 -6.29
#